data_AF-A0A817SYL6-F1
#
_entry.id   AF-A0A817SYL6-F1
#
_cell.length_a   1.000
_cell.length_b   1.000
_cell.length_c   1.000
_cell.angle_alpha   90.00
_cell.angle_beta   90.00
_cell.angle_gamma   90.00
#
_symmetry.space_group_name_H-M   'P 1'
#
loop_
_entity.id
_entity.type
_entity.pdbx_description
1 polymer ?
#
loop_
_entity_poly.entity_id
_entity_poly.type
_entity_poly.pdbx_seq_one_letter_code
_entity_poly.pdbx_strand_id
1 'polypeptide(L)'
;MQSDLPIVLHCRGSHLYKKLFDCLKSRISDKNQRLHWHCINSNANLYIVDLFLNQFPNSYIGLNGSITYETNFENTLMFKNWLIDRSRYLPDRLIFETDYPYLSPRNLHGTYDPSCALLATSEYLSKTIDDANQNALSYLQFSNRNIETMSVGMKYQKYLKYISLFTIFACLSYLLYTNDYVLMLDSLRLPFTNQSITKPLFSNITLTKNQTNDSILELPPRKTEFQNHVSDFHPRLSIHIFNQNVSLIGNTSKLILLGNGFFGSRDWGIAVPGRSSTQKMTSLFCPFLSERCDITTDFDRFTEADAVVYHIRDSIDQNRATQKRHPKQRFVFALWESPPHTPNLQSYNQFFNWTMTFRFDSHILTSYYSGNAYVHTSSPFYQTMLHENITRKLNLTTITKDHRPSDTILEKKKLGIAAALISNCGGSSKRIQFINELKRYIDVKIYGRCGLSCPSNINCRQFIAENYYFILSFENSLCQDYTTEKFFAALEHPVVPVVLGRTNYSYFIPSSGFIDTNQFSTMITLARHLNESRYNKEKYLSYFSWKKDYVWGLHNFFSPFCDLCLRLHLDSKPNVIDNIHKWWFDNTCQTAQVPP
;
A
#
# COMPACT_ATOMS: atom_id res chain seq x y z
N MET A 1 12.27 6.81 -34.14
CA MET A 1 11.00 7.22 -33.52
C MET A 1 11.24 8.58 -32.88
N GLN A 2 10.75 9.66 -33.46
CA GLN A 2 10.68 10.95 -32.77
C GLN A 2 9.43 10.88 -31.89
N SER A 3 9.62 10.74 -30.58
CA SER A 3 8.54 10.85 -29.61
C SER A 3 8.72 12.16 -28.85
N ASP A 4 7.69 12.99 -28.80
CA ASP A 4 7.66 14.18 -27.93
C ASP A 4 7.64 13.83 -26.42
N LEU A 5 7.71 12.55 -26.07
CA LEU A 5 7.74 12.10 -24.70
C LEU A 5 9.18 12.12 -24.15
N PRO A 6 9.40 12.62 -22.92
CA PRO A 6 10.69 12.51 -22.27
C PRO A 6 11.02 11.03 -21.97
N ILE A 7 12.29 10.68 -22.10
CA ILE A 7 12.79 9.31 -21.90
C ILE A 7 13.47 9.24 -20.53
N VAL A 8 12.99 8.37 -19.64
CA VAL A 8 13.67 8.05 -18.38
C VAL A 8 14.69 6.95 -18.60
N LEU A 9 15.92 7.20 -18.14
CA LEU A 9 17.06 6.30 -18.24
C LEU A 9 17.38 5.74 -16.85
N HIS A 10 17.54 4.43 -16.76
CA HIS A 10 18.03 3.77 -15.55
C HIS A 10 19.25 2.91 -15.91
N CYS A 11 20.34 3.05 -15.15
CA CYS A 11 21.55 2.26 -15.36
C CYS A 11 22.27 2.02 -14.02
N ARG A 12 22.64 0.75 -13.77
CA ARG A 12 23.45 0.36 -12.60
C ARG A 12 24.66 -0.43 -13.08
N GLY A 13 25.82 -0.22 -12.45
CA GLY A 13 27.09 -0.90 -12.79
C GLY A 13 27.93 -0.15 -13.84
N SER A 14 29.20 0.13 -13.49
CA SER A 14 30.09 1.04 -14.25
C SER A 14 30.30 0.68 -15.72
N HIS A 15 30.30 -0.62 -16.07
CA HIS A 15 30.48 -1.11 -17.45
C HIS A 15 29.23 -0.95 -18.34
N LEU A 16 28.04 -0.75 -17.76
CA LEU A 16 26.79 -0.59 -18.50
C LEU A 16 26.54 0.86 -18.92
N TYR A 17 27.12 1.84 -18.20
CA TYR A 17 26.98 3.27 -18.51
C TYR A 17 27.49 3.60 -19.92
N LYS A 18 28.67 3.10 -20.29
CA LYS A 18 29.25 3.33 -21.62
C LYS A 18 28.40 2.73 -22.74
N LYS A 19 27.94 1.48 -22.56
CA LYS A 19 27.05 0.81 -23.53
C LYS A 19 25.72 1.56 -23.69
N LEU A 20 25.13 2.03 -22.59
CA LEU A 20 23.92 2.83 -22.64
C LEU A 20 24.15 4.14 -23.41
N PHE A 21 25.23 4.86 -23.11
CA PHE A 21 25.58 6.09 -23.81
C PHE A 21 25.76 5.87 -25.32
N ASP A 22 26.53 4.85 -25.73
CA ASP A 22 26.78 4.57 -27.14
C ASP A 22 25.49 4.13 -27.88
N CYS A 23 24.61 3.39 -27.18
CA CYS A 23 23.28 3.02 -27.69
C CYS A 23 22.37 4.24 -27.88
N LEU A 24 22.32 5.15 -26.90
CA LEU A 24 21.49 6.35 -26.99
C LEU A 24 22.03 7.31 -28.04
N LYS A 25 23.35 7.51 -28.11
CA LYS A 25 24.00 8.35 -29.11
C LYS A 25 23.73 7.88 -30.54
N SER A 26 23.65 6.57 -30.77
CA SER A 26 23.37 6.01 -32.10
C SER A 26 21.87 6.01 -32.46
N ARG A 27 20.97 6.05 -31.47
CA ARG A 27 19.52 5.93 -31.69
C ARG A 27 18.74 7.24 -31.58
N ILE A 28 19.25 8.22 -30.84
CA ILE A 28 18.64 9.53 -30.66
C ILE A 28 19.28 10.49 -31.67
N SER A 29 18.57 10.74 -32.78
CA SER A 29 18.99 11.69 -33.81
C SER A 29 18.71 13.15 -33.42
N ASP A 30 17.67 13.39 -32.61
CA ASP A 30 17.32 14.72 -32.11
C ASP A 30 18.02 15.01 -30.78
N LYS A 31 18.99 15.93 -30.79
CA LYS A 31 19.72 16.35 -29.59
C LYS A 31 18.83 17.05 -28.56
N ASN A 32 17.69 17.58 -28.97
CA ASN A 32 16.72 18.24 -28.09
C ASN A 32 15.76 17.26 -27.41
N GLN A 33 15.89 15.96 -27.66
CA GLN A 33 15.15 14.92 -26.94
C GLN A 33 15.32 15.12 -25.43
N ARG A 34 14.20 15.24 -24.73
CA ARG A 34 14.18 15.37 -23.27
C ARG A 34 14.53 14.02 -22.63
N LEU A 35 15.52 14.04 -21.74
CA LEU A 35 16.06 12.82 -21.12
C LEU A 35 16.13 13.03 -19.60
N HIS A 36 15.62 12.08 -18.81
CA HIS A 36 15.75 12.08 -17.36
C HIS A 36 16.63 10.92 -16.92
N TRP A 37 17.75 11.19 -16.28
CA TRP A 37 18.61 10.12 -15.77
C TRP A 37 18.30 9.82 -14.32
N HIS A 38 17.54 8.76 -14.13
CA HIS A 38 17.04 8.37 -12.83
C HIS A 38 18.16 7.77 -11.95
N CYS A 39 18.19 8.20 -10.69
CA CYS A 39 18.97 7.67 -9.57
C CYS A 39 20.49 7.83 -9.72
N ILE A 40 20.96 9.05 -9.99
CA ILE A 40 22.39 9.38 -9.94
C ILE A 40 22.86 9.51 -8.49
N ASN A 41 23.93 8.80 -8.13
CA ASN A 41 24.54 8.80 -6.80
C ASN A 41 26.06 8.53 -6.88
N SER A 42 26.71 8.37 -5.73
CA SER A 42 28.17 8.17 -5.63
C SER A 42 28.70 6.94 -6.37
N ASN A 43 27.86 5.95 -6.70
CA ASN A 43 28.28 4.77 -7.47
C ASN A 43 28.14 4.95 -9.00
N ALA A 44 27.64 6.11 -9.47
CA ALA A 44 27.50 6.39 -10.89
C ALA A 44 28.86 6.63 -11.56
N ASN A 45 28.96 6.31 -12.85
CA ASN A 45 30.16 6.66 -13.63
C ASN A 45 30.06 8.13 -14.08
N LEU A 46 30.57 9.05 -13.25
CA LEU A 46 30.40 10.50 -13.42
C LEU A 46 31.00 11.05 -14.72
N TYR A 47 32.05 10.43 -15.24
CA TYR A 47 32.61 10.78 -16.55
C TYR A 47 31.61 10.53 -17.68
N ILE A 48 30.94 9.36 -17.67
CA ILE A 48 29.88 9.09 -18.64
C ILE A 48 28.68 10.01 -18.37
N VAL A 49 28.47 10.40 -17.10
CA VAL A 49 27.42 11.37 -16.79
C VAL A 49 27.63 12.71 -17.48
N ASP A 50 28.85 13.23 -17.44
CA ASP A 50 29.20 14.48 -18.13
C ASP A 50 29.13 14.36 -19.65
N LEU A 51 29.61 13.25 -20.22
CA LEU A 51 29.50 13.02 -21.66
C LEU A 51 28.05 13.05 -22.13
N PHE A 52 27.14 12.49 -21.33
CA PHE A 52 25.72 12.51 -21.60
C PHE A 52 25.12 13.92 -21.50
N LEU A 53 25.41 14.66 -20.42
CA LEU A 53 24.93 16.03 -20.22
C LEU A 53 25.41 16.99 -21.33
N ASN A 54 26.64 16.79 -21.82
CA ASN A 54 27.22 17.55 -22.94
C ASN A 54 26.61 17.16 -24.29
N GLN A 55 26.28 15.88 -24.49
CA GLN A 55 25.72 15.39 -25.75
C GLN A 55 24.25 15.76 -25.93
N PHE A 56 23.48 15.86 -24.84
CA PHE A 56 22.04 16.10 -24.85
C PHE A 56 21.68 17.34 -24.02
N PRO A 57 21.51 18.52 -24.65
CA PRO A 57 21.23 19.78 -23.94
C PRO A 57 19.95 19.78 -23.09
N ASN A 58 18.96 18.94 -23.40
CA ASN A 58 17.71 18.81 -22.64
C ASN A 58 17.69 17.57 -21.73
N SER A 59 18.86 17.20 -21.21
CA SER A 59 19.00 16.11 -20.25
C SER A 59 19.02 16.61 -18.80
N TYR A 60 18.36 15.86 -17.92
CA TYR A 60 18.22 16.12 -16.50
C TYR A 60 18.79 14.94 -15.70
N ILE A 61 19.25 15.21 -14.47
CA ILE A 61 19.68 14.19 -13.51
C ILE A 61 18.70 14.08 -12.35
N GLY A 62 18.36 12.85 -11.99
CA GLY A 62 17.57 12.49 -10.82
C GLY A 62 18.46 12.28 -9.60
N LEU A 63 18.25 13.07 -8.54
CA LEU A 63 18.85 12.85 -7.24
C LEU A 63 17.78 12.42 -6.22
N ASN A 64 18.07 11.36 -5.48
CA ASN A 64 17.23 10.87 -4.39
C ASN A 64 18.02 10.67 -3.11
N GLY A 65 17.39 10.15 -2.06
CA GLY A 65 18.01 9.98 -0.76
C GLY A 65 19.28 9.13 -0.76
N SER A 66 19.55 8.34 -1.80
CA SER A 66 20.81 7.60 -1.91
C SER A 66 22.06 8.49 -2.00
N ILE A 67 21.94 9.77 -2.35
CA ILE A 67 23.08 10.71 -2.29
C ILE A 67 23.58 10.95 -0.87
N THR A 68 22.74 10.67 0.14
CA THR A 68 23.08 10.80 1.56
C THR A 68 23.78 9.55 2.11
N TYR A 69 23.89 8.48 1.31
CA TYR A 69 24.55 7.24 1.71
C TYR A 69 26.05 7.35 1.49
N GLU A 70 26.81 6.85 2.45
CA GLU A 70 28.25 6.64 2.29
C GLU A 70 28.46 5.24 1.74
N THR A 71 29.01 5.13 0.53
CA THR A 71 29.30 3.83 -0.12
C THR A 71 30.75 3.45 0.14
N ASN A 72 31.69 4.21 -0.40
CA ASN A 72 33.09 4.27 0.01
C ASN A 72 33.55 5.74 0.02
N PHE A 73 34.64 6.02 0.74
CA PHE A 73 35.10 7.39 0.96
C PHE A 73 35.48 8.10 -0.35
N GLU A 74 36.23 7.44 -1.22
CA GLU A 74 36.72 8.01 -2.49
C GLU A 74 35.58 8.38 -3.45
N ASN A 75 34.65 7.46 -3.71
CA ASN A 75 33.50 7.71 -4.59
C ASN A 75 32.58 8.78 -4.03
N THR A 76 32.37 8.78 -2.70
CA THR A 76 31.56 9.82 -2.04
C THR A 76 32.22 11.19 -2.19
N LEU A 77 33.54 11.27 -2.01
CA LEU A 77 34.30 12.51 -2.18
C LEU A 77 34.29 12.97 -3.64
N MET A 78 34.53 12.07 -4.59
CA MET A 78 34.46 12.36 -6.03
C MET A 78 33.07 12.88 -6.43
N PHE A 79 32.01 12.27 -5.91
CA PHE A 79 30.64 12.70 -6.18
C PHE A 79 30.32 14.08 -5.60
N LYS A 80 30.76 14.36 -4.37
CA LYS A 80 30.60 15.69 -3.76
C LYS A 80 31.34 16.76 -4.55
N ASN A 81 32.60 16.53 -4.91
CA ASN A 81 33.37 17.45 -5.76
C ASN A 81 32.70 17.63 -7.12
N TRP A 82 32.20 16.55 -7.71
CA TRP A 82 31.45 16.61 -8.97
C TRP A 82 30.19 17.48 -8.86
N LEU A 83 29.46 17.45 -7.74
CA LEU A 83 28.33 18.35 -7.50
C LEU A 83 28.77 19.81 -7.33
N ILE A 84 29.85 20.06 -6.57
CA ILE A 84 30.40 21.39 -6.30
C ILE A 84 30.86 22.07 -7.60
N ASP A 85 31.63 21.36 -8.42
CA ASP A 85 32.15 21.84 -9.71
C ASP A 85 31.03 22.25 -10.69
N ARG A 86 29.81 21.74 -10.46
CA ARG A 86 28.64 21.92 -11.34
C ARG A 86 27.58 22.81 -10.74
N SER A 87 27.78 23.28 -9.51
CA SER A 87 26.86 24.12 -8.74
C SER A 87 26.25 25.27 -9.55
N ARG A 88 27.01 25.86 -10.49
CA ARG A 88 26.56 26.96 -11.34
C ARG A 88 25.47 26.58 -12.36
N TYR A 89 25.47 25.36 -12.89
CA TYR A 89 24.56 24.92 -13.97
C TYR A 89 23.71 23.69 -13.62
N LEU A 90 24.04 23.02 -12.51
CA LEU A 90 23.27 21.94 -11.93
C LEU A 90 21.80 22.33 -11.68
N PRO A 91 21.48 23.55 -11.15
CA PRO A 91 20.10 24.00 -10.98
C PRO A 91 19.21 23.83 -12.21
N ASP A 92 19.72 24.07 -13.42
CA ASP A 92 18.93 24.00 -14.66
C ASP A 92 18.72 22.57 -15.18
N ARG A 93 19.34 21.58 -14.52
CA ARG A 93 19.36 20.17 -14.95
C ARG A 93 19.00 19.20 -13.83
N LEU A 94 18.67 19.70 -12.65
CA LEU A 94 18.41 18.89 -11.47
C LEU A 94 16.94 18.54 -11.34
N ILE A 95 16.65 17.28 -11.02
CA ILE A 95 15.33 16.81 -10.59
C ILE A 95 15.51 16.01 -9.30
N PHE A 96 14.80 16.40 -8.24
CA PHE A 96 14.70 15.56 -7.05
C PHE A 96 13.63 14.50 -7.24
N GLU A 97 13.97 13.29 -6.81
CA GLU A 97 13.09 12.15 -6.82
C GLU A 97 13.22 11.41 -5.48
N THR A 98 12.25 10.57 -5.14
CA THR A 98 12.27 9.86 -3.84
C THR A 98 12.76 8.44 -3.98
N ASP A 99 12.57 7.84 -5.16
CA ASP A 99 12.66 6.40 -5.39
C ASP A 99 11.98 5.60 -4.25
N TYR A 100 10.88 6.18 -3.74
CA TYR A 100 10.16 5.67 -2.58
C TYR A 100 9.51 4.33 -2.93
N PRO A 101 9.60 3.32 -2.05
CA PRO A 101 10.04 3.39 -0.65
C PRO A 101 11.51 3.12 -0.38
N TYR A 102 12.34 2.93 -1.40
CA TYR A 102 13.64 2.27 -1.25
C TYR A 102 14.75 3.20 -0.77
N LEU A 103 14.84 4.42 -1.29
CA LEU A 103 16.01 5.28 -1.09
C LEU A 103 15.75 6.46 -0.15
N SER A 104 15.39 6.15 1.11
CA SER A 104 15.26 7.16 2.17
C SER A 104 16.55 7.91 2.40
N PRO A 105 16.58 9.23 2.57
CA PRO A 105 17.75 9.92 3.11
C PRO A 105 18.20 9.29 4.44
N ARG A 106 19.52 9.17 4.65
CA ARG A 106 20.13 8.53 5.81
C ARG A 106 19.73 9.21 7.12
N ASN A 107 19.57 10.53 7.11
CA ASN A 107 19.09 11.29 8.26
C ASN A 107 17.60 11.10 8.56
N LEU A 108 16.85 10.41 7.68
CA LEU A 108 15.46 10.05 7.86
C LEU A 108 15.36 8.53 8.00
N HIS A 109 15.61 8.02 9.22
CA HIS A 109 15.44 6.61 9.54
C HIS A 109 13.96 6.30 9.90
N GLY A 110 13.28 5.38 9.19
CA GLY A 110 11.89 4.94 9.49
C GLY A 110 10.84 5.34 8.45
N THR A 111 9.57 5.58 8.86
CA THR A 111 8.53 6.18 7.98
C THR A 111 8.99 7.58 7.73
N TYR A 112 9.51 7.83 6.55
CA TYR A 112 9.68 9.16 6.07
C TYR A 112 8.57 9.42 5.06
N ASP A 113 7.95 10.59 5.18
CA ASP A 113 7.08 11.11 4.14
C ASP A 113 7.92 11.31 2.86
N PRO A 114 7.49 10.86 1.68
CA PRO A 114 8.23 11.07 0.43
C PRO A 114 8.61 12.53 0.21
N SER A 115 7.79 13.47 0.67
CA SER A 115 8.07 14.90 0.58
C SER A 115 9.15 15.34 1.56
N CYS A 116 9.22 14.74 2.74
CA CYS A 116 10.35 14.92 3.65
C CYS A 116 11.65 14.38 3.08
N ALA A 117 11.60 13.28 2.30
CA ALA A 117 12.80 12.81 1.61
C ALA A 117 13.30 13.80 0.57
N LEU A 118 12.42 14.43 -0.20
CA LEU A 118 12.82 15.46 -1.15
C LEU A 118 13.47 16.65 -0.43
N LEU A 119 12.89 17.08 0.70
CA LEU A 119 13.45 18.15 1.51
C LEU A 119 14.83 17.78 2.08
N ALA A 120 14.97 16.63 2.73
CA ALA A 120 16.25 16.18 3.28
C ALA A 120 17.32 15.92 2.19
N THR A 121 16.91 15.42 1.02
CA THR A 121 17.81 15.26 -0.13
C THR A 121 18.28 16.62 -0.62
N SER A 122 17.39 17.61 -0.72
CA SER A 122 17.75 18.97 -1.11
C SER A 122 18.59 19.71 -0.08
N GLU A 123 18.38 19.43 1.19
CA GLU A 123 19.19 19.95 2.27
C GLU A 123 20.61 19.37 2.23
N TYR A 124 20.74 18.06 2.02
CA TYR A 124 22.04 17.43 1.83
C TYR A 124 22.79 18.03 0.64
N LEU A 125 22.09 18.24 -0.49
CA LEU A 125 22.69 18.89 -1.66
C LEU A 125 23.13 20.33 -1.35
N SER A 126 22.26 21.12 -0.72
CA SER A 126 22.55 22.50 -0.34
C SER A 126 23.74 22.60 0.59
N LYS A 127 23.85 21.72 1.59
CA LYS A 127 25.00 21.62 2.51
C LYS A 127 26.27 21.14 1.81
N THR A 128 26.16 20.30 0.79
CA THR A 128 27.31 19.79 0.02
C THR A 128 27.90 20.86 -0.89
N ILE A 129 27.05 21.65 -1.55
CA ILE A 129 27.48 22.72 -2.45
C ILE A 129 27.92 23.96 -1.67
N ASP A 130 27.28 24.22 -0.52
CA ASP A 130 27.57 25.36 0.37
C ASP A 130 27.56 26.72 -0.35
N ASP A 131 26.60 26.92 -1.27
CA ASP A 131 26.40 28.20 -1.94
C ASP A 131 25.62 29.14 -1.01
N ALA A 132 26.25 30.26 -0.65
CA ALA A 132 25.65 31.27 0.22
C ALA A 132 24.36 31.90 -0.34
N ASN A 133 24.04 31.74 -1.62
CA ASN A 133 22.84 32.29 -2.24
C ASN A 133 21.74 31.25 -2.49
N GLN A 134 22.02 29.96 -2.28
CA GLN A 134 21.08 28.86 -2.55
C GLN A 134 20.88 28.02 -1.29
N ASN A 135 19.62 27.80 -0.93
CA ASN A 135 19.23 26.92 0.18
C ASN A 135 18.44 25.70 -0.33
N ALA A 136 18.11 24.77 0.56
CA ALA A 136 17.31 23.58 0.22
C ALA A 136 16.05 23.92 -0.60
N LEU A 137 15.34 24.99 -0.22
CA LEU A 137 14.12 25.44 -0.91
C LEU A 137 14.37 25.89 -2.34
N SER A 138 15.45 26.62 -2.58
CA SER A 138 15.83 27.06 -3.93
C SER A 138 16.10 25.87 -4.87
N TYR A 139 16.79 24.83 -4.38
CA TYR A 139 17.02 23.59 -5.13
C TYR A 139 15.73 22.84 -5.43
N LEU A 140 14.76 22.83 -4.51
CA LEU A 140 13.43 22.25 -4.78
C LEU A 140 12.67 23.05 -5.85
N GLN A 141 12.78 24.38 -5.84
CA GLN A 141 12.16 25.24 -6.86
C GLN A 141 12.79 25.04 -8.24
N PHE A 142 14.12 24.89 -8.31
CA PHE A 142 14.82 24.51 -9.54
C PHE A 142 14.29 23.16 -10.07
N SER A 143 14.21 22.15 -9.20
CA SER A 143 13.66 20.84 -9.54
C SER A 143 12.23 20.93 -10.11
N ASN A 144 11.33 21.68 -9.47
CA ASN A 144 9.95 21.85 -9.96
C ASN A 144 9.90 22.50 -11.35
N ARG A 145 10.71 23.55 -11.61
CA ARG A 145 10.80 24.18 -12.94
C ARG A 145 11.35 23.24 -14.01
N ASN A 146 12.31 22.39 -13.64
CA ASN A 146 12.86 21.40 -14.56
C ASN A 146 11.85 20.31 -14.90
N ILE A 147 11.05 19.87 -13.91
CA ILE A 147 9.94 18.94 -14.13
C ILE A 147 8.91 19.54 -15.10
N GLU A 148 8.55 20.82 -14.94
CA GLU A 148 7.67 21.54 -15.85
C GLU A 148 8.20 21.57 -17.28
N THR A 149 9.46 22.00 -17.43
CA THR A 149 10.14 22.07 -18.72
C THR A 149 10.23 20.70 -19.39
N MET A 150 10.44 19.65 -18.59
CA MET A 150 10.52 18.29 -19.08
C MET A 150 9.14 17.73 -19.52
N SER A 151 8.05 18.20 -18.92
CA SER A 151 6.71 17.59 -19.00
C SER A 151 5.70 18.29 -19.92
N VAL A 152 6.14 19.21 -20.78
CA VAL A 152 5.27 19.89 -21.76
C VAL A 152 4.42 18.87 -22.54
N GLY A 153 3.09 18.93 -22.37
CA GLY A 153 2.13 17.96 -22.93
C GLY A 153 1.63 16.90 -21.93
N MET A 154 1.05 17.35 -20.81
CA MET A 154 0.01 16.73 -19.95
C MET A 154 -0.03 15.21 -19.62
N LYS A 155 0.98 14.38 -19.95
CA LYS A 155 1.05 12.97 -19.53
C LYS A 155 2.21 12.65 -18.57
N TYR A 156 3.21 13.51 -18.44
CA TYR A 156 4.40 13.23 -17.62
C TYR A 156 4.36 13.78 -16.19
N GLN A 157 3.49 14.76 -15.91
CA GLN A 157 3.30 15.32 -14.56
C GLN A 157 2.84 14.28 -13.52
N LYS A 158 2.34 13.11 -13.96
CA LYS A 158 1.87 12.04 -13.07
C LYS A 158 3.00 11.30 -12.32
N TYR A 159 4.25 11.40 -12.79
CA TYR A 159 5.40 10.66 -12.25
C TYR A 159 6.35 11.51 -11.40
N LEU A 160 6.25 12.83 -11.48
CA LEU A 160 7.10 13.78 -10.76
C LEU A 160 6.19 14.73 -9.97
N LYS A 161 6.06 14.50 -8.67
CA LYS A 161 5.16 15.29 -7.80
C LYS A 161 5.74 16.69 -7.59
N TYR A 162 4.90 17.70 -7.78
CA TYR A 162 5.18 19.07 -7.35
C TYR A 162 5.33 19.14 -5.83
N ILE A 163 6.39 19.81 -5.38
CA ILE A 163 6.57 20.12 -3.96
C ILE A 163 5.98 21.52 -3.71
N SER A 164 4.85 21.58 -3.00
CA SER A 164 4.23 22.85 -2.61
C SER A 164 4.81 23.38 -1.30
N LEU A 165 4.72 24.70 -1.06
CA LEU A 165 5.05 25.30 0.24
C LEU A 165 4.28 24.62 1.39
N PHE A 166 3.02 24.24 1.17
CA PHE A 166 2.20 23.51 2.14
C PHE A 166 2.80 22.13 2.49
N THR A 167 3.40 21.45 1.50
CA THR A 167 4.09 20.17 1.67
C THR A 167 5.36 20.31 2.51
N ILE A 168 6.07 21.44 2.37
CA ILE A 168 7.26 21.77 3.16
C ILE A 168 6.86 22.09 4.60
N PHE A 169 5.78 22.86 4.82
CA PHE A 169 5.22 23.09 6.14
C PHE A 169 4.78 21.79 6.83
N ALA A 170 4.11 20.88 6.11
CA ALA A 170 3.73 19.57 6.63
C ALA A 170 4.96 18.74 7.06
N CYS A 171 6.07 18.80 6.31
CA CYS A 171 7.30 18.13 6.70
C CYS A 171 7.99 18.79 7.91
N LEU A 172 8.03 20.13 7.97
CA LEU A 172 8.58 20.85 9.12
C LEU A 172 7.78 20.56 10.39
N SER A 173 6.45 20.48 10.30
CA SER A 173 5.58 20.04 11.39
C SER A 173 5.80 18.58 11.79
N TYR A 174 6.13 17.69 10.84
CA TYR A 174 6.47 16.29 11.11
C TYR A 174 7.81 16.15 11.85
N LEU A 175 8.83 16.91 11.46
CA LEU A 175 10.17 16.89 12.08
C LEU A 175 10.20 17.62 13.43
N LEU A 176 9.34 18.63 13.62
CA LEU A 176 9.04 19.25 14.92
C LEU A 176 8.52 18.24 15.96
N TYR A 177 7.84 17.19 15.51
CA TYR A 177 7.22 16.18 16.36
C TYR A 177 8.22 15.07 16.80
N THR A 178 9.33 14.87 16.08
CA THR A 178 10.28 13.76 16.31
C THR A 178 11.55 14.11 17.11
N ASN A 179 11.69 15.34 17.61
CA ASN A 179 12.84 15.81 18.42
C ASN A 179 14.22 15.78 17.74
N ASP A 180 14.33 15.69 16.41
CA ASP A 180 15.60 15.74 15.64
C ASP A 180 16.02 17.18 15.25
N TYR A 181 15.81 18.14 16.15
CA TYR A 181 15.54 19.52 15.75
C TYR A 181 16.76 20.45 15.53
N VAL A 182 17.94 20.10 16.05
CA VAL A 182 19.01 21.10 16.23
C VAL A 182 19.80 21.42 14.95
N LEU A 183 19.71 20.59 13.89
CA LEU A 183 20.54 20.75 12.68
C LEU A 183 19.81 21.33 11.45
N MET A 184 18.49 21.56 11.52
CA MET A 184 17.65 21.84 10.35
C MET A 184 17.11 23.28 10.25
N LEU A 185 17.00 24.02 11.37
CA LEU A 185 16.57 25.41 11.33
C LEU A 185 17.65 26.35 10.75
N ASP A 186 18.92 26.05 10.99
CA ASP A 186 20.05 26.84 10.46
C ASP A 186 20.18 26.73 8.92
N SER A 187 19.79 25.59 8.34
CA SER A 187 19.86 25.33 6.89
C SER A 187 18.72 25.94 6.08
N LEU A 188 17.62 26.35 6.72
CA LEU A 188 16.46 26.94 6.03
C LEU A 188 16.55 28.46 5.88
N ARG A 189 17.48 29.14 6.58
CA ARG A 189 17.64 30.60 6.60
C ARG A 189 16.31 31.37 6.65
N LEU A 190 15.33 30.86 7.40
CA LEU A 190 14.08 31.57 7.62
C LEU A 190 14.36 32.74 8.58
N PRO A 191 13.89 33.96 8.29
CA PRO A 191 14.08 35.11 9.18
C PRO A 191 13.15 34.95 10.38
N PHE A 192 13.55 34.15 11.38
CA PHE A 192 12.93 34.14 12.70
C PHE A 192 13.97 34.65 13.70
N THR A 193 13.99 35.97 13.88
CA THR A 193 14.75 36.62 14.93
C THR A 193 14.26 36.16 16.30
N ASN A 194 15.19 35.66 17.10
CA ASN A 194 15.08 35.30 18.52
C ASN A 194 14.18 36.27 19.31
N GLN A 195 12.98 35.81 19.70
CA GLN A 195 12.32 36.25 20.93
C GLN A 195 11.30 35.18 21.39
N SER A 196 11.61 34.58 22.54
CA SER A 196 10.70 33.89 23.47
C SER A 196 9.67 32.89 22.91
N ILE A 197 10.04 31.61 23.01
CA ILE A 197 9.10 30.49 23.19
C ILE A 197 8.35 30.74 24.50
N THR A 198 7.06 31.12 24.44
CA THR A 198 5.96 30.82 25.39
C THR A 198 4.72 31.71 25.14
N LYS A 199 3.81 31.29 24.25
CA LYS A 199 2.32 31.49 24.26
C LYS A 199 1.72 31.34 22.84
N PRO A 200 0.45 30.90 22.72
CA PRO A 200 -0.10 30.39 21.48
C PRO A 200 -0.40 31.52 20.49
N LEU A 201 -0.03 31.32 19.22
CA LEU A 201 -0.44 32.14 18.08
C LEU A 201 -1.93 31.94 17.76
N PHE A 202 -2.81 32.33 18.69
CA PHE A 202 -4.24 32.55 18.47
C PHE A 202 -4.73 33.68 19.38
N SER A 203 -4.24 34.89 19.13
CA SER A 203 -4.89 36.12 19.60
C SER A 203 -4.37 37.27 18.76
N ASN A 204 -5.10 37.61 17.69
CA ASN A 204 -5.22 38.94 17.08
C ASN A 204 -5.74 38.83 15.63
N ILE A 205 -6.88 38.15 15.45
CA ILE A 205 -7.77 38.48 14.33
C ILE A 205 -8.99 39.15 14.96
N THR A 206 -8.93 40.48 15.01
CA THR A 206 -10.02 41.33 15.46
C THR A 206 -11.11 41.29 14.39
N LEU A 207 -12.28 40.76 14.75
CA LEU A 207 -13.50 40.87 13.97
C LEU A 207 -13.89 42.36 13.87
N THR A 208 -13.77 42.96 12.69
CA THR A 208 -14.48 44.19 12.36
C THR A 208 -15.83 43.86 11.72
N LYS A 209 -16.89 44.34 12.37
CA LYS A 209 -18.30 44.24 11.95
C LYS A 209 -18.67 45.40 11.03
N ASN A 210 -19.58 45.12 10.10
CA ASN A 210 -20.37 46.02 9.22
C ASN A 210 -19.63 46.47 7.95
N GLN A 211 -20.10 46.22 6.72
CA GLN A 211 -21.40 46.57 6.15
C GLN A 211 -21.71 45.72 4.91
N THR A 212 -23.01 45.65 4.61
CA THR A 212 -23.78 45.00 3.55
C THR A 212 -23.30 45.25 2.11
N ASN A 213 -23.28 44.21 1.27
CA ASN A 213 -24.10 44.11 0.05
C ASN A 213 -23.83 42.82 -0.75
N ASP A 214 -24.90 42.32 -1.34
CA ASP A 214 -25.01 41.14 -2.19
C ASP A 214 -23.98 41.09 -3.34
N SER A 215 -23.35 39.93 -3.52
CA SER A 215 -23.31 39.25 -4.83
C SER A 215 -22.66 37.88 -4.69
N ILE A 216 -23.42 36.89 -5.15
CA ILE A 216 -23.06 35.49 -5.30
C ILE A 216 -21.86 35.38 -6.25
N LEU A 217 -20.78 34.75 -5.80
CA LEU A 217 -19.80 34.09 -6.67
C LEU A 217 -19.84 32.61 -6.33
N GLU A 218 -20.65 31.87 -7.11
CA GLU A 218 -20.68 30.41 -7.10
C GLU A 218 -19.28 29.87 -7.41
N LEU A 219 -18.67 29.16 -6.46
CA LEU A 219 -17.58 28.26 -6.76
C LEU A 219 -18.16 27.03 -7.49
N PRO A 220 -17.57 26.61 -8.63
CA PRO A 220 -18.10 25.49 -9.39
C PRO A 220 -18.05 24.20 -8.55
N PRO A 221 -19.03 23.29 -8.70
CA PRO A 221 -19.08 22.06 -7.93
C PRO A 221 -17.86 21.20 -8.25
N ARG A 222 -17.02 20.93 -7.24
CA ARG A 222 -15.96 19.90 -7.30
C ARG A 222 -16.61 18.53 -7.47
N LYS A 223 -16.92 18.16 -8.71
CA LYS A 223 -17.01 16.77 -9.13
C LYS A 223 -15.58 16.26 -9.39
N THR A 224 -15.30 15.08 -8.85
CA THR A 224 -14.35 14.08 -9.37
C THR A 224 -12.85 14.40 -9.43
N GLU A 225 -12.16 14.39 -8.28
CA GLU A 225 -10.70 14.13 -8.23
C GLU A 225 -10.30 12.96 -7.32
N PHE A 226 -11.24 12.34 -6.61
CA PHE A 226 -10.96 11.21 -5.70
C PHE A 226 -10.83 9.83 -6.41
N GLN A 227 -11.00 9.77 -7.73
CA GLN A 227 -11.08 8.49 -8.46
C GLN A 227 -9.78 8.05 -9.18
N ASN A 228 -8.71 8.84 -9.17
CA ASN A 228 -7.52 8.57 -9.99
C ASN A 228 -6.25 8.11 -9.24
N HIS A 229 -6.33 7.80 -7.94
CA HIS A 229 -5.22 7.29 -7.11
C HIS A 229 -5.35 5.80 -6.74
N VAL A 230 -5.67 4.96 -7.72
CA VAL A 230 -5.86 3.49 -7.52
C VAL A 230 -4.51 2.72 -7.44
N SER A 231 -3.35 3.38 -7.52
CA SER A 231 -2.03 2.73 -7.40
C SER A 231 -1.44 2.70 -5.98
N ASP A 232 -2.05 3.36 -5.00
CA ASP A 232 -1.49 3.53 -3.63
C ASP A 232 -2.27 2.79 -2.54
N PHE A 233 -3.13 1.83 -2.91
CA PHE A 233 -3.88 0.97 -1.97
C PHE A 233 -2.99 -0.10 -1.32
N HIS A 234 -1.99 0.35 -0.58
CA HIS A 234 -1.28 -0.45 0.39
C HIS A 234 -2.08 -0.40 1.72
N PRO A 235 -1.98 -1.39 2.63
CA PRO A 235 -2.40 -1.30 4.04
C PRO A 235 -1.78 -0.13 4.84
N ARG A 236 -1.09 0.79 4.15
CA ARG A 236 -0.62 2.06 4.66
C ARG A 236 -1.76 2.95 5.14
N LEU A 237 -3.01 2.82 4.68
CA LEU A 237 -4.05 3.75 5.12
C LEU A 237 -4.35 3.63 6.63
N SER A 238 -4.49 2.43 7.19
CA SER A 238 -4.77 2.27 8.63
C SER A 238 -3.60 2.75 9.51
N ILE A 239 -2.35 2.57 9.04
CA ILE A 239 -1.12 2.99 9.75
C ILE A 239 -0.86 4.50 9.58
N HIS A 240 -1.10 5.05 8.39
CA HIS A 240 -0.91 6.46 8.05
C HIS A 240 -1.97 7.33 8.73
N ILE A 241 -3.23 6.87 8.73
CA ILE A 241 -4.30 7.53 9.49
C ILE A 241 -3.98 7.48 10.98
N PHE A 242 -3.43 6.38 11.50
CA PHE A 242 -3.02 6.27 12.89
C PHE A 242 -1.88 7.25 13.24
N ASN A 243 -0.75 7.24 12.53
CA ASN A 243 0.41 8.07 12.89
C ASN A 243 0.18 9.58 12.70
N GLN A 244 -0.67 10.02 11.77
CA GLN A 244 -0.93 11.45 11.55
C GLN A 244 -2.10 12.01 12.37
N ASN A 245 -3.04 11.18 12.82
CA ASN A 245 -4.32 11.66 13.35
C ASN A 245 -4.66 11.21 14.77
N VAL A 246 -3.76 10.53 15.50
CA VAL A 246 -4.01 10.16 16.92
C VAL A 246 -4.35 11.38 17.78
N SER A 247 -3.78 12.56 17.48
CA SER A 247 -4.11 13.82 18.15
C SER A 247 -5.50 14.37 17.82
N LEU A 248 -6.09 13.95 16.70
CA LEU A 248 -7.44 14.31 16.25
C LEU A 248 -8.51 13.34 16.79
N ILE A 249 -8.11 12.24 17.42
CA ILE A 249 -9.03 11.31 18.06
C ILE A 249 -9.66 11.99 19.27
N GLY A 250 -10.98 12.18 19.20
CA GLY A 250 -11.74 12.79 20.27
C GLY A 250 -11.67 11.95 21.56
N ASN A 251 -11.83 12.62 22.70
CA ASN A 251 -11.88 11.92 23.99
C ASN A 251 -13.19 11.17 24.24
N THR A 252 -14.24 11.46 23.46
CA THR A 252 -15.55 10.81 23.57
C THR A 252 -15.53 9.45 22.88
N SER A 253 -15.79 8.37 23.61
CA SER A 253 -15.92 7.02 23.02
C SER A 253 -17.01 6.99 21.95
N LYS A 254 -16.76 6.27 20.85
CA LYS A 254 -17.72 6.01 19.77
C LYS A 254 -18.36 4.65 19.93
N LEU A 255 -19.66 4.55 19.70
CA LEU A 255 -20.39 3.29 19.79
C LEU A 255 -20.61 2.66 18.41
N ILE A 256 -20.18 1.42 18.25
CA ILE A 256 -20.40 0.61 17.04
C ILE A 256 -21.40 -0.50 17.37
N LEU A 257 -22.55 -0.52 16.69
CA LEU A 257 -23.55 -1.57 16.80
C LEU A 257 -23.38 -2.59 15.66
N LEU A 258 -23.37 -3.88 15.99
CA LEU A 258 -23.55 -4.94 15.00
C LEU A 258 -25.05 -5.06 14.70
N GLY A 259 -25.46 -4.58 13.53
CA GLY A 259 -26.85 -4.39 13.13
C GLY A 259 -27.58 -5.65 12.68
N ASN A 260 -26.88 -6.77 12.55
CA ASN A 260 -27.41 -8.12 12.35
C ASN A 260 -26.32 -9.15 12.68
N GLY A 261 -26.60 -10.45 12.51
CA GLY A 261 -25.61 -11.52 12.70
C GLY A 261 -24.66 -11.69 11.52
N PHE A 262 -23.65 -12.53 11.70
CA PHE A 262 -22.68 -12.96 10.69
C PHE A 262 -22.79 -14.48 10.51
N PHE A 263 -23.44 -14.93 9.43
CA PHE A 263 -23.81 -16.33 9.21
C PHE A 263 -24.51 -16.95 10.43
N GLY A 264 -25.46 -16.22 11.02
CA GLY A 264 -26.20 -16.62 12.21
C GLY A 264 -25.48 -16.42 13.56
N SER A 265 -24.18 -16.08 13.59
CA SER A 265 -23.49 -15.67 14.83
C SER A 265 -23.88 -14.22 15.18
N ARG A 266 -24.41 -13.99 16.39
CA ARG A 266 -24.86 -12.65 16.82
C ARG A 266 -23.71 -11.68 17.06
N ASP A 267 -22.55 -12.18 17.49
CA ASP A 267 -21.38 -11.40 17.93
C ASP A 267 -20.26 -11.35 16.90
N TRP A 268 -20.49 -11.93 15.72
CA TRP A 268 -19.52 -12.03 14.62
C TRP A 268 -18.21 -12.72 15.01
N GLY A 269 -18.24 -13.56 16.06
CA GLY A 269 -17.05 -14.19 16.62
C GLY A 269 -16.07 -13.22 17.28
N ILE A 270 -16.50 -11.99 17.60
CA ILE A 270 -15.68 -10.97 18.27
C ILE A 270 -15.76 -11.15 19.81
N ALA A 271 -16.75 -11.87 20.34
CA ALA A 271 -16.88 -12.10 21.77
C ALA A 271 -15.71 -12.93 22.33
N VAL A 272 -15.20 -12.51 23.48
CA VAL A 272 -14.14 -13.22 24.20
C VAL A 272 -14.72 -14.48 24.86
N PRO A 273 -14.09 -15.66 24.75
CA PRO A 273 -14.52 -16.86 25.44
C PRO A 273 -14.60 -16.63 26.97
N GLY A 274 -15.73 -17.00 27.60
CA GLY A 274 -15.93 -16.92 29.06
C GLY A 274 -16.72 -15.70 29.56
N ARG A 275 -17.23 -14.86 28.66
CA ARG A 275 -18.03 -13.67 28.97
C ARG A 275 -19.39 -13.78 28.26
N SER A 276 -20.49 -13.74 29.03
CA SER A 276 -21.87 -14.13 28.67
C SER A 276 -22.42 -13.52 27.38
N SER A 277 -23.37 -14.23 26.80
CA SER A 277 -24.12 -13.98 25.57
C SER A 277 -25.01 -12.72 25.55
N THR A 278 -24.83 -11.80 26.50
CA THR A 278 -25.59 -10.55 26.70
C THR A 278 -24.69 -9.31 26.85
N GLN A 279 -23.41 -9.39 26.46
CA GLN A 279 -22.40 -8.46 26.95
C GLN A 279 -22.03 -7.32 26.00
N LYS A 280 -21.98 -6.10 26.56
CA LYS A 280 -21.16 -4.99 26.09
C LYS A 280 -19.77 -5.53 25.71
N MET A 281 -19.38 -5.40 24.46
CA MET A 281 -18.07 -5.81 23.97
C MET A 281 -17.14 -4.60 24.17
N THR A 282 -16.60 -4.49 25.38
CA THR A 282 -16.00 -3.24 25.91
C THR A 282 -14.60 -2.93 25.39
N SER A 283 -14.08 -3.65 24.40
CA SER A 283 -12.87 -3.22 23.71
C SER A 283 -12.68 -3.93 22.38
N LEU A 284 -12.29 -3.14 21.37
CA LEU A 284 -11.69 -3.67 20.16
C LEU A 284 -10.33 -4.32 20.50
N PHE A 285 -9.94 -5.38 19.81
CA PHE A 285 -8.55 -5.88 19.77
C PHE A 285 -7.66 -4.89 18.98
N CYS A 286 -7.61 -3.65 19.45
CA CYS A 286 -6.84 -2.54 18.90
C CYS A 286 -6.19 -1.82 20.10
N PRO A 287 -4.99 -2.24 20.52
CA PRO A 287 -4.36 -1.74 21.76
C PRO A 287 -4.27 -0.22 21.90
N PHE A 288 -4.24 0.50 20.79
CA PHE A 288 -4.15 1.96 20.76
C PHE A 288 -5.50 2.69 20.77
N LEU A 289 -6.61 1.97 20.57
CA LEU A 289 -7.97 2.50 20.49
C LEU A 289 -8.90 1.85 21.52
N SER A 290 -8.34 1.11 22.48
CA SER A 290 -9.09 0.26 23.42
C SER A 290 -10.12 1.01 24.28
N GLU A 291 -9.99 2.33 24.40
CA GLU A 291 -10.91 3.20 25.14
C GLU A 291 -11.59 4.26 24.25
N ARG A 292 -11.44 4.13 22.93
CA ARG A 292 -11.93 5.11 21.95
C ARG A 292 -13.19 4.66 21.23
N CYS A 293 -13.44 3.36 21.16
CA CYS A 293 -14.68 2.82 20.64
C CYS A 293 -15.11 1.56 21.37
N ASP A 294 -16.42 1.41 21.52
CA ASP A 294 -17.08 0.21 22.05
C ASP A 294 -17.84 -0.51 20.94
N ILE A 295 -17.84 -1.84 20.94
CA ILE A 295 -18.76 -2.63 20.10
C ILE A 295 -19.91 -3.15 20.97
N THR A 296 -21.11 -3.20 20.39
CA THR A 296 -22.24 -3.85 21.03
C THR A 296 -23.10 -4.62 20.03
N THR A 297 -23.81 -5.63 20.54
CA THR A 297 -24.91 -6.33 19.86
C THR A 297 -26.27 -5.93 20.45
N ASP A 298 -26.27 -5.00 21.42
CA ASP A 298 -27.46 -4.51 22.11
C ASP A 298 -28.22 -3.50 21.22
N PHE A 299 -29.31 -3.98 20.62
CA PHE A 299 -30.16 -3.17 19.75
C PHE A 299 -30.97 -2.10 20.48
N ASP A 300 -31.06 -2.13 21.80
CA ASP A 300 -31.74 -1.05 22.53
C ASP A 300 -30.91 0.24 22.48
N ARG A 301 -29.61 0.12 22.25
CA ARG A 301 -28.66 1.22 22.04
C ARG A 301 -28.57 1.68 20.58
N PHE A 302 -29.49 1.26 19.72
CA PHE A 302 -29.46 1.59 18.29
C PHE A 302 -29.34 3.10 18.04
N THR A 303 -30.10 3.93 18.74
CA THR A 303 -30.09 5.39 18.55
C THR A 303 -28.85 6.07 19.10
N GLU A 304 -28.13 5.42 20.03
CA GLU A 304 -26.87 5.91 20.59
C GLU A 304 -25.67 5.63 19.67
N ALA A 305 -25.77 4.62 18.80
CA ALA A 305 -24.64 4.15 18.02
C ALA A 305 -24.15 5.21 17.02
N ASP A 306 -22.85 5.45 16.94
CA ASP A 306 -22.24 6.27 15.89
C ASP A 306 -22.19 5.52 14.55
N ALA A 307 -22.05 4.19 14.59
CA ALA A 307 -22.12 3.32 13.42
C ALA A 307 -22.98 2.08 13.66
N VAL A 308 -23.68 1.65 12.61
CA VAL A 308 -24.41 0.37 12.56
C VAL A 308 -23.85 -0.44 11.40
N VAL A 309 -23.25 -1.59 11.71
CA VAL A 309 -22.57 -2.45 10.74
C VAL A 309 -23.46 -3.62 10.35
N TYR A 310 -23.71 -3.77 9.06
CA TYR A 310 -24.59 -4.81 8.54
C TYR A 310 -23.82 -5.81 7.69
N HIS A 311 -23.86 -7.08 8.08
CA HIS A 311 -23.39 -8.18 7.26
C HIS A 311 -24.41 -8.52 6.18
N ILE A 312 -24.02 -8.39 4.93
CA ILE A 312 -24.94 -8.36 3.79
C ILE A 312 -25.49 -9.75 3.42
N ARG A 313 -24.88 -10.82 3.91
CA ARG A 313 -25.36 -12.20 3.71
C ARG A 313 -26.46 -12.60 4.69
N ASP A 314 -26.67 -11.83 5.75
CA ASP A 314 -27.73 -12.04 6.73
C ASP A 314 -28.86 -11.03 6.50
N SER A 315 -30.08 -11.39 6.90
CA SER A 315 -31.24 -10.51 6.73
C SER A 315 -31.09 -9.19 7.47
N ILE A 316 -31.53 -8.11 6.84
CA ILE A 316 -31.56 -6.75 7.41
C ILE A 316 -33.01 -6.29 7.47
N ASP A 317 -33.49 -5.93 8.65
CA ASP A 317 -34.79 -5.28 8.83
C ASP A 317 -34.66 -3.78 8.48
N GLN A 318 -34.80 -3.47 7.18
CA GLN A 318 -34.63 -2.12 6.66
C GLN A 318 -35.65 -1.14 7.23
N ASN A 319 -36.88 -1.59 7.52
CA ASN A 319 -37.94 -0.74 8.04
C ASN A 319 -37.60 -0.27 9.45
N ARG A 320 -37.27 -1.21 10.34
CA ARG A 320 -36.84 -0.89 11.71
C ARG A 320 -35.58 -0.03 11.70
N ALA A 321 -34.60 -0.35 10.85
CA ALA A 321 -33.36 0.40 10.74
C ALA A 321 -33.60 1.85 10.32
N THR A 322 -34.43 2.07 9.29
CA THR A 322 -34.71 3.40 8.75
C THR A 322 -35.52 4.25 9.72
N GLN A 323 -36.51 3.67 10.40
CA GLN A 323 -37.33 4.38 11.39
C GLN A 323 -36.52 4.87 12.60
N LYS A 324 -35.52 4.10 13.03
CA LYS A 324 -34.69 4.43 14.19
C LYS A 324 -33.41 5.19 13.85
N ARG A 325 -33.10 5.36 12.56
CA ARG A 325 -31.83 5.94 12.10
C ARG A 325 -31.72 7.41 12.51
N HIS A 326 -30.68 7.74 13.26
CA HIS A 326 -30.32 9.12 13.55
C HIS A 326 -29.44 9.69 12.41
N PRO A 327 -29.59 10.97 12.00
CA PRO A 327 -28.89 11.54 10.84
C PRO A 327 -27.36 11.49 10.90
N LYS A 328 -26.79 11.43 12.12
CA LYS A 328 -25.34 11.36 12.33
C LYS A 328 -24.78 9.94 12.27
N GLN A 329 -25.61 8.89 12.23
CA GLN A 329 -25.12 7.50 12.23
C GLN A 329 -24.52 7.13 10.88
N ARG A 330 -23.53 6.23 10.90
CA ARG A 330 -22.98 5.58 9.71
C ARG A 330 -23.57 4.19 9.57
N PHE A 331 -24.37 3.96 8.54
CA PHE A 331 -24.74 2.60 8.16
C PHE A 331 -23.64 2.02 7.28
N VAL A 332 -23.04 0.92 7.72
CA VAL A 332 -21.86 0.33 7.08
C VAL A 332 -22.25 -0.96 6.37
N PHE A 333 -22.08 -0.99 5.05
CA PHE A 333 -22.19 -2.18 4.22
C PHE A 333 -20.97 -3.08 4.46
N ALA A 334 -21.14 -4.25 5.05
CA ALA A 334 -20.01 -5.10 5.41
C ALA A 334 -20.08 -6.48 4.74
N LEU A 335 -19.08 -6.82 3.92
CA LEU A 335 -19.08 -8.08 3.18
C LEU A 335 -17.68 -8.54 2.73
N TRP A 336 -17.38 -9.82 2.98
CA TRP A 336 -16.12 -10.48 2.64
C TRP A 336 -16.23 -11.38 1.41
N GLU A 337 -17.46 -11.71 1.02
CA GLU A 337 -17.75 -12.64 -0.05
C GLU A 337 -17.90 -11.90 -1.39
N SER A 338 -17.56 -12.56 -2.50
CA SER A 338 -17.55 -11.95 -3.84
C SER A 338 -18.95 -11.59 -4.38
N PRO A 339 -19.06 -10.65 -5.35
CA PRO A 339 -20.32 -10.28 -5.98
C PRO A 339 -21.16 -11.45 -6.50
N PRO A 340 -20.62 -12.48 -7.19
CA PRO A 340 -21.42 -13.63 -7.66
C PRO A 340 -22.07 -14.45 -6.54
N HIS A 341 -21.64 -14.22 -5.30
CA HIS A 341 -22.14 -14.86 -4.09
C HIS A 341 -22.83 -13.83 -3.17
N THR A 342 -23.24 -12.68 -3.69
CA THR A 342 -23.97 -11.64 -2.95
C THR A 342 -25.45 -11.63 -3.33
N PRO A 343 -26.39 -11.45 -2.38
CA PRO A 343 -27.81 -11.27 -2.72
C PRO A 343 -28.03 -9.99 -3.54
N ASN A 344 -29.22 -9.85 -4.13
CA ASN A 344 -29.60 -8.63 -4.84
C ASN A 344 -29.61 -7.43 -3.88
N LEU A 345 -28.98 -6.32 -4.31
CA LEU A 345 -28.82 -5.11 -3.50
C LEU A 345 -29.69 -3.91 -3.92
N GLN A 346 -30.63 -4.06 -4.85
CA GLN A 346 -31.39 -2.92 -5.41
C GLN A 346 -32.23 -2.20 -4.36
N SER A 347 -32.74 -2.92 -3.37
CA SER A 347 -33.53 -2.34 -2.28
C SER A 347 -32.72 -1.49 -1.30
N TYR A 348 -31.37 -1.56 -1.34
CA TYR A 348 -30.49 -0.84 -0.42
C TYR A 348 -29.90 0.46 -1.01
N ASN A 349 -30.47 0.98 -2.10
CA ASN A 349 -30.06 2.26 -2.64
C ASN A 349 -30.24 3.37 -1.60
N GLN A 350 -29.24 4.23 -1.45
CA GLN A 350 -29.19 5.29 -0.44
C GLN A 350 -29.30 4.81 1.02
N PHE A 351 -29.19 3.50 1.27
CA PHE A 351 -29.29 2.95 2.63
C PHE A 351 -27.96 3.09 3.39
N PHE A 352 -26.83 2.79 2.74
CA PHE A 352 -25.52 2.78 3.38
C PHE A 352 -24.76 4.10 3.21
N ASN A 353 -23.95 4.44 4.21
CA ASN A 353 -22.99 5.54 4.12
C ASN A 353 -21.60 5.03 3.75
N TRP A 354 -21.16 3.99 4.45
CA TRP A 354 -19.81 3.47 4.33
C TRP A 354 -19.82 2.02 3.87
N THR A 355 -18.69 1.59 3.33
CA THR A 355 -18.45 0.23 2.86
C THR A 355 -17.26 -0.34 3.62
N MET A 356 -17.38 -1.59 4.05
CA MET A 356 -16.37 -2.37 4.73
C MET A 356 -16.20 -3.69 3.99
N THR A 357 -15.34 -3.73 2.97
CA THR A 357 -15.22 -4.87 2.05
C THR A 357 -13.78 -5.10 1.59
N PHE A 358 -13.53 -6.16 0.81
CA PHE A 358 -12.20 -6.44 0.24
C PHE A 358 -11.81 -5.50 -0.90
N ARG A 359 -12.78 -4.83 -1.53
CA ARG A 359 -12.50 -3.86 -2.57
C ARG A 359 -11.65 -2.72 -2.05
N PHE A 360 -10.66 -2.31 -2.82
CA PHE A 360 -9.77 -1.25 -2.39
C PHE A 360 -10.50 0.09 -2.30
N ASP A 361 -11.44 0.39 -3.19
CA ASP A 361 -12.24 1.62 -3.14
C ASP A 361 -13.28 1.70 -1.99
N SER A 362 -13.26 0.76 -1.04
CA SER A 362 -14.13 0.81 0.14
C SER A 362 -13.66 1.81 1.19
N HIS A 363 -14.61 2.31 1.98
CA HIS A 363 -14.30 3.18 3.10
C HIS A 363 -13.43 2.46 4.12
N ILE A 364 -13.77 1.24 4.52
CA ILE A 364 -12.97 0.39 5.39
C ILE A 364 -12.51 -0.79 4.54
N LEU A 365 -11.20 -0.96 4.41
CA LEU A 365 -10.67 -2.14 3.75
C LEU A 365 -10.79 -3.33 4.71
N THR A 366 -11.52 -4.34 4.29
CA THR A 366 -11.53 -5.62 5.00
C THR A 366 -11.37 -6.76 4.04
N SER A 367 -10.32 -7.55 4.22
CA SER A 367 -10.12 -8.74 3.42
C SER A 367 -9.56 -9.82 4.32
N TYR A 368 -9.43 -11.03 3.79
CA TYR A 368 -8.74 -12.11 4.48
C TYR A 368 -7.26 -11.77 4.80
N TYR A 369 -6.76 -10.63 4.31
CA TYR A 369 -5.49 -10.00 4.64
C TYR A 369 -5.50 -9.17 5.93
N SER A 370 -6.64 -8.57 6.31
CA SER A 370 -6.66 -7.55 7.37
C SER A 370 -6.13 -8.12 8.69
N GLY A 371 -6.37 -9.40 8.96
CA GLY A 371 -5.76 -10.10 10.08
C GLY A 371 -4.65 -11.07 9.69
N ASN A 372 -3.82 -10.87 8.66
CA ASN A 372 -2.70 -11.78 8.29
C ASN A 372 -1.63 -11.11 7.39
N ALA A 373 -1.40 -9.81 7.58
CA ALA A 373 -0.48 -9.06 6.72
C ALA A 373 0.99 -9.52 6.87
N TYR A 374 1.62 -9.90 5.75
CA TYR A 374 3.07 -9.85 5.64
C TYR A 374 3.50 -8.39 5.61
N VAL A 375 4.33 -7.99 6.55
CA VAL A 375 4.77 -6.62 6.70
C VAL A 375 6.27 -6.56 6.50
N HIS A 376 6.71 -5.69 5.62
CA HIS A 376 8.13 -5.49 5.36
C HIS A 376 8.83 -5.05 6.67
N THR A 377 10.02 -5.57 6.95
CA THR A 377 10.78 -5.29 8.17
C THR A 377 11.28 -3.85 8.21
N SER A 378 11.58 -3.24 7.06
CA SER A 378 11.82 -1.78 7.01
C SER A 378 10.54 -0.95 7.17
N SER A 379 9.36 -1.58 7.19
CA SER A 379 8.13 -0.81 7.28
C SER A 379 8.07 -0.13 8.64
N PRO A 380 7.52 1.07 8.71
CA PRO A 380 7.68 1.85 9.93
C PRO A 380 6.71 1.43 11.00
N PHE A 381 5.59 0.83 10.59
CA PHE A 381 4.73 0.09 11.51
C PHE A 381 5.50 -1.03 12.20
N TYR A 382 6.26 -1.85 11.45
CA TYR A 382 7.07 -2.90 12.07
C TYR A 382 8.11 -2.30 13.03
N GLN A 383 8.78 -1.22 12.64
CA GLN A 383 9.73 -0.51 13.53
C GLN A 383 9.06 0.06 14.79
N THR A 384 7.88 0.69 14.65
CA THR A 384 7.06 1.15 15.79
C THR A 384 6.67 0.01 16.72
N MET A 385 6.31 -1.15 16.16
CA MET A 385 5.97 -2.37 16.89
C MET A 385 7.16 -3.03 17.60
N LEU A 386 8.40 -2.66 17.27
CA LEU A 386 9.62 -3.11 17.96
C LEU A 386 10.00 -2.24 19.16
N HIS A 387 9.41 -1.05 19.34
CA HIS A 387 9.70 -0.23 20.50
C HIS A 387 9.19 -0.90 21.79
N GLU A 388 10.12 -1.16 22.71
CA GLU A 388 10.06 -2.12 23.82
C GLU A 388 8.83 -2.03 24.74
N ASN A 389 8.17 -0.87 24.84
CA ASN A 389 7.03 -0.68 25.74
C ASN A 389 5.71 -1.29 25.22
N ILE A 390 5.54 -1.44 23.90
CA ILE A 390 4.29 -1.97 23.31
C ILE A 390 4.34 -3.51 23.29
N THR A 391 5.46 -4.08 22.84
CA THR A 391 5.67 -5.52 22.72
C THR A 391 5.61 -6.23 24.08
N ARG A 392 6.23 -5.62 25.12
CA ARG A 392 6.25 -6.14 26.49
C ARG A 392 4.88 -6.05 27.18
N LYS A 393 4.07 -5.04 26.84
CA LYS A 393 2.71 -4.85 27.38
C LYS A 393 1.68 -5.75 26.72
N LEU A 394 1.97 -6.26 25.51
CA LEU A 394 1.05 -7.07 24.70
C LEU A 394 1.39 -8.57 24.63
N ASN A 395 2.41 -9.05 25.35
CA ASN A 395 2.84 -10.45 25.35
C ASN A 395 2.98 -11.05 23.92
N LEU A 396 3.44 -10.25 22.97
CA LEU A 396 3.61 -10.70 21.59
C LEU A 396 4.84 -11.60 21.51
N THR A 397 4.62 -12.89 21.30
CA THR A 397 5.66 -13.76 20.77
C THR A 397 5.78 -13.47 19.29
N THR A 398 6.79 -12.70 18.87
CA THR A 398 7.25 -12.71 17.47
C THR A 398 7.84 -14.09 17.18
N ILE A 399 6.98 -15.09 17.01
CA ILE A 399 7.38 -16.40 16.50
C ILE A 399 7.73 -16.17 15.04
N THR A 400 8.98 -15.85 14.76
CA THR A 400 9.56 -15.81 13.41
C THR A 400 9.72 -17.25 12.92
N LYS A 401 8.60 -17.94 12.66
CA LYS A 401 8.64 -19.19 11.91
C LYS A 401 9.27 -18.88 10.55
N ASP A 402 10.38 -19.53 10.27
CA ASP A 402 10.98 -19.47 8.96
C ASP A 402 10.08 -20.27 7.99
N HIS A 403 9.33 -19.55 7.16
CA HIS A 403 8.42 -20.14 6.19
C HIS A 403 9.12 -20.45 4.85
N ARG A 404 10.46 -20.46 4.83
CA ARG A 404 11.25 -20.92 3.68
C ARG A 404 11.39 -22.45 3.72
N PRO A 405 11.49 -23.12 2.55
CA PRO A 405 11.70 -24.56 2.52
C PRO A 405 13.08 -24.92 3.08
N SER A 406 13.12 -25.89 4.00
CA SER A 406 14.38 -26.52 4.44
C SER A 406 14.90 -27.49 3.37
N ASP A 407 16.19 -27.83 3.42
CA ASP A 407 16.76 -28.83 2.51
C ASP A 407 16.03 -30.18 2.61
N THR A 408 15.61 -30.59 3.82
CA THR A 408 14.78 -31.80 4.01
C THR A 408 13.48 -31.76 3.22
N ILE A 409 12.81 -30.60 3.15
CA ILE A 409 11.56 -30.45 2.37
C ILE A 409 11.86 -30.48 0.86
N LEU A 410 13.00 -29.93 0.43
CA LEU A 410 13.38 -29.87 -0.99
C LEU A 410 13.83 -31.23 -1.53
N GLU A 411 14.53 -32.02 -0.73
CA GLU A 411 15.05 -33.35 -1.08
C GLU A 411 13.98 -34.44 -1.01
N LYS A 412 12.86 -34.17 -0.31
CA LYS A 412 11.74 -35.08 -0.23
C LYS A 412 11.16 -35.36 -1.63
N LYS A 413 11.00 -36.64 -1.95
CA LYS A 413 10.25 -37.07 -3.15
C LYS A 413 8.81 -36.51 -3.08
N LYS A 414 8.49 -35.61 -4.01
CA LYS A 414 7.17 -34.98 -4.11
C LYS A 414 6.13 -35.94 -4.69
N LEU A 415 4.88 -35.77 -4.28
CA LEU A 415 3.73 -36.58 -4.73
C LEU A 415 3.15 -36.10 -6.07
N GLY A 416 3.52 -34.90 -6.51
CA GLY A 416 3.14 -34.29 -7.77
C GLY A 416 3.77 -32.90 -7.92
N ILE A 417 3.46 -32.20 -9.01
CA ILE A 417 4.01 -30.86 -9.27
C ILE A 417 3.23 -29.81 -8.47
N ALA A 418 1.90 -29.85 -8.56
CA ALA A 418 1.04 -28.90 -7.86
C ALA A 418 -0.14 -29.59 -7.16
N ALA A 419 -0.70 -28.93 -6.16
CA ALA A 419 -1.96 -29.34 -5.56
C ALA A 419 -2.87 -28.16 -5.25
N ALA A 420 -4.18 -28.38 -5.33
CA ALA A 420 -5.20 -27.42 -4.93
C ALA A 420 -5.95 -27.94 -3.69
N LEU A 421 -6.32 -27.05 -2.76
CA LEU A 421 -7.22 -27.36 -1.64
C LEU A 421 -8.58 -26.70 -1.88
N ILE A 422 -9.59 -27.49 -2.25
CA ILE A 422 -10.89 -26.98 -2.70
C ILE A 422 -12.03 -27.72 -2.00
N SER A 423 -12.86 -26.96 -1.29
CA SER A 423 -14.07 -27.47 -0.62
C SER A 423 -15.38 -26.96 -1.23
N ASN A 424 -15.31 -25.95 -2.11
CA ASN A 424 -16.45 -25.47 -2.91
C ASN A 424 -16.20 -25.82 -4.38
N CYS A 425 -16.93 -26.80 -4.91
CA CYS A 425 -16.66 -27.32 -6.26
C CYS A 425 -17.26 -26.44 -7.35
N GLY A 426 -18.15 -25.50 -6.99
CA GLY A 426 -18.68 -24.48 -7.87
C GLY A 426 -17.84 -23.20 -7.87
N GLY A 427 -18.47 -22.12 -8.33
CA GLY A 427 -17.85 -20.81 -8.49
C GLY A 427 -17.87 -20.33 -9.93
N SER A 428 -17.84 -19.01 -10.11
CA SER A 428 -17.85 -18.37 -11.42
C SER A 428 -16.48 -18.40 -12.12
N SER A 429 -15.41 -18.76 -11.40
CA SER A 429 -14.04 -18.75 -11.90
C SER A 429 -13.65 -19.91 -12.84
N LYS A 430 -14.51 -20.93 -13.00
CA LYS A 430 -14.19 -22.17 -13.73
C LYS A 430 -12.87 -22.84 -13.29
N ARG A 431 -12.47 -22.65 -12.03
CA ARG A 431 -11.18 -23.14 -11.50
C ARG A 431 -11.00 -24.66 -11.61
N ILE A 432 -12.07 -25.44 -11.48
CA ILE A 432 -11.99 -26.90 -11.61
C ILE A 432 -11.70 -27.30 -13.06
N GLN A 433 -12.35 -26.66 -14.03
CA GLN A 433 -12.08 -26.85 -15.45
C GLN A 433 -10.65 -26.43 -15.79
N PHE A 434 -10.20 -25.27 -15.27
CA PHE A 434 -8.81 -24.82 -15.43
C PHE A 434 -7.81 -25.87 -14.93
N ILE A 435 -8.02 -26.40 -13.72
CA ILE A 435 -7.15 -27.43 -13.15
C ILE A 435 -7.19 -28.72 -13.99
N ASN A 436 -8.36 -29.11 -14.49
CA ASN A 436 -8.50 -30.31 -15.30
C ASN A 436 -7.78 -30.20 -16.65
N GLU A 437 -7.78 -29.03 -17.29
CA GLU A 437 -6.93 -28.80 -18.47
C GLU A 437 -5.44 -28.80 -18.12
N LEU A 438 -5.03 -28.18 -17.00
CA LEU A 438 -3.63 -28.20 -16.55
C LEU A 438 -3.09 -29.62 -16.29
N LYS A 439 -3.94 -30.51 -15.75
CA LYS A 439 -3.62 -31.93 -15.49
C LYS A 439 -3.20 -32.72 -16.74
N ARG A 440 -3.54 -32.24 -17.94
CA ARG A 440 -3.13 -32.88 -19.19
C ARG A 440 -1.63 -32.72 -19.48
N TYR A 441 -0.96 -31.77 -18.82
CA TYR A 441 0.43 -31.42 -19.08
C TYR A 441 1.36 -31.66 -17.89
N ILE A 442 0.86 -31.59 -16.66
CA ILE A 442 1.61 -31.80 -15.42
C ILE A 442 0.78 -32.54 -14.37
N ASP A 443 1.44 -33.21 -13.42
CA ASP A 443 0.73 -33.88 -12.33
C ASP A 443 0.19 -32.88 -11.30
N VAL A 444 -1.13 -32.73 -11.26
CA VAL A 444 -1.85 -31.86 -10.32
C VAL A 444 -2.89 -32.66 -9.55
N LYS A 445 -2.88 -32.55 -8.22
CA LYS A 445 -3.91 -33.15 -7.36
C LYS A 445 -4.88 -32.11 -6.83
N ILE A 446 -6.14 -32.51 -6.62
CA ILE A 446 -7.13 -31.71 -5.89
C ILE A 446 -7.40 -32.43 -4.58
N TYR A 447 -7.29 -31.70 -3.47
CA TYR A 447 -7.62 -32.14 -2.13
C TYR A 447 -8.83 -31.37 -1.57
N GLY A 448 -9.45 -31.92 -0.53
CA GLY A 448 -10.65 -31.38 0.09
C GLY A 448 -11.92 -32.02 -0.47
N ARG A 449 -13.09 -31.39 -0.25
CA ARG A 449 -14.39 -31.97 -0.60
C ARG A 449 -14.56 -32.25 -2.10
N CYS A 450 -13.77 -31.57 -2.95
CA CYS A 450 -13.83 -31.69 -4.41
C CYS A 450 -12.79 -32.65 -5.00
N GLY A 451 -12.09 -33.43 -4.17
CA GLY A 451 -11.05 -34.33 -4.61
C GLY A 451 -10.66 -35.34 -3.53
N LEU A 452 -9.36 -35.54 -3.36
CA LEU A 452 -8.81 -36.47 -2.39
C LEU A 452 -8.95 -35.93 -0.96
N SER A 453 -9.13 -36.84 0.00
CA SER A 453 -9.04 -36.49 1.42
C SER A 453 -7.62 -36.14 1.82
N CYS A 454 -7.47 -35.13 2.67
CA CYS A 454 -6.19 -34.85 3.33
C CYS A 454 -5.97 -35.86 4.47
N PRO A 455 -4.72 -36.16 4.85
CA PRO A 455 -4.48 -37.01 6.03
C PRO A 455 -5.02 -36.33 7.29
N SER A 456 -5.73 -37.09 8.13
CA SER A 456 -6.48 -36.55 9.28
C SER A 456 -5.60 -36.01 10.41
N ASN A 457 -4.33 -36.40 10.47
CA ASN A 457 -3.38 -36.09 11.55
C ASN A 457 -2.54 -34.83 11.28
N ILE A 458 -2.70 -34.18 10.14
CA ILE A 458 -1.89 -33.02 9.74
C ILE A 458 -2.77 -31.94 9.11
N ASN A 459 -2.41 -30.68 9.32
CA ASN A 459 -3.04 -29.60 8.58
C ASN A 459 -2.86 -29.80 7.08
N CYS A 460 -3.95 -29.74 6.30
CA CYS A 460 -3.88 -30.09 4.88
C CYS A 460 -2.99 -29.15 4.06
N ARG A 461 -2.92 -27.85 4.41
CA ARG A 461 -2.04 -26.91 3.72
C ARG A 461 -0.57 -27.21 4.01
N GLN A 462 -0.25 -27.56 5.24
CA GLN A 462 1.08 -28.04 5.62
C GLN A 462 1.44 -29.32 4.85
N PHE A 463 0.53 -30.30 4.80
CA PHE A 463 0.72 -31.51 4.01
C PHE A 463 0.99 -31.20 2.53
N ILE A 464 0.21 -30.31 1.93
CA ILE A 464 0.45 -29.90 0.54
C ILE A 464 1.83 -29.26 0.39
N ALA A 465 2.18 -28.34 1.27
CA ALA A 465 3.44 -27.61 1.19
C ALA A 465 4.68 -28.50 1.32
N GLU A 466 4.59 -29.56 2.13
CA GLU A 466 5.70 -30.51 2.29
C GLU A 466 5.80 -31.48 1.10
N ASN A 467 4.70 -31.78 0.41
CA ASN A 467 4.62 -32.87 -0.57
C ASN A 467 4.48 -32.42 -2.03
N TYR A 468 4.31 -31.12 -2.29
CA TYR A 468 4.21 -30.53 -3.64
C TYR A 468 5.16 -29.32 -3.76
N TYR A 469 5.42 -28.87 -4.99
CA TYR A 469 6.19 -27.63 -5.23
C TYR A 469 5.27 -26.40 -5.25
N PHE A 470 4.07 -26.57 -5.78
CA PHE A 470 3.13 -25.47 -5.98
C PHE A 470 1.80 -25.75 -5.30
N ILE A 471 1.20 -24.71 -4.72
CA ILE A 471 -0.18 -24.73 -4.27
C ILE A 471 -1.02 -23.83 -5.17
N LEU A 472 -2.10 -24.37 -5.71
CA LEU A 472 -3.01 -23.63 -6.58
C LEU A 472 -4.03 -22.85 -5.72
N SER A 473 -3.72 -21.58 -5.48
CA SER A 473 -4.51 -20.64 -4.67
C SER A 473 -5.60 -19.96 -5.52
N PHE A 474 -6.46 -20.76 -6.14
CA PHE A 474 -7.43 -20.30 -7.13
C PHE A 474 -8.74 -19.80 -6.50
N GLU A 475 -9.11 -18.56 -6.77
CA GLU A 475 -10.34 -17.96 -6.26
C GLU A 475 -11.58 -18.58 -6.88
N ASN A 476 -12.70 -18.55 -6.14
CA ASN A 476 -14.02 -19.02 -6.64
C ASN A 476 -14.70 -18.02 -7.58
N SER A 477 -14.25 -16.77 -7.59
CA SER A 477 -14.77 -15.69 -8.45
C SER A 477 -13.61 -14.81 -8.94
N LEU A 478 -13.64 -14.41 -10.21
CA LEU A 478 -12.63 -13.53 -10.80
C LEU A 478 -13.05 -12.07 -10.67
N CYS A 479 -13.05 -11.56 -9.45
CA CYS A 479 -13.49 -10.20 -9.15
C CYS A 479 -12.30 -9.30 -8.83
N GLN A 480 -12.41 -8.03 -9.21
CA GLN A 480 -11.44 -7.00 -8.87
C GLN A 480 -11.20 -6.99 -7.35
N ASP A 481 -9.94 -6.94 -6.96
CA ASP A 481 -9.44 -6.88 -5.56
C ASP A 481 -9.83 -8.06 -4.66
N TYR A 482 -10.55 -9.06 -5.19
CA TYR A 482 -10.99 -10.22 -4.43
C TYR A 482 -9.84 -11.23 -4.24
N THR A 483 -9.25 -11.19 -3.04
CA THR A 483 -8.22 -12.14 -2.62
C THR A 483 -8.53 -12.66 -1.22
N THR A 484 -8.45 -13.97 -1.06
CA THR A 484 -8.96 -14.68 0.12
C THR A 484 -7.88 -15.44 0.87
N GLU A 485 -8.29 -16.22 1.88
CA GLU A 485 -7.42 -17.10 2.65
C GLU A 485 -6.62 -18.08 1.77
N LYS A 486 -7.07 -18.37 0.55
CA LYS A 486 -6.39 -19.29 -0.38
C LYS A 486 -5.00 -18.80 -0.74
N PHE A 487 -4.85 -17.49 -0.92
CA PHE A 487 -3.55 -16.88 -1.17
C PHE A 487 -2.77 -16.70 0.13
N PHE A 488 -3.36 -16.03 1.13
CA PHE A 488 -2.63 -15.67 2.35
C PHE A 488 -2.17 -16.88 3.17
N ALA A 489 -3.03 -17.90 3.31
CA ALA A 489 -2.64 -19.11 4.05
C ALA A 489 -1.61 -19.97 3.30
N ALA A 490 -1.45 -19.81 1.99
CA ALA A 490 -0.35 -20.46 1.26
C ALA A 490 1.01 -19.84 1.63
N LEU A 491 1.03 -18.53 1.89
CA LEU A 491 2.24 -17.81 2.26
C LEU A 491 2.79 -18.28 3.62
N GLU A 492 1.94 -18.75 4.53
CA GLU A 492 2.32 -19.32 5.84
C GLU A 492 3.02 -20.68 5.74
N HIS A 493 3.33 -21.16 4.53
CA HIS A 493 3.95 -22.45 4.32
C HIS A 493 5.10 -22.37 3.29
N PRO A 494 6.03 -23.35 3.30
CA PRO A 494 7.17 -23.40 2.39
C PRO A 494 6.78 -23.91 0.98
N VAL A 495 5.78 -23.27 0.36
CA VAL A 495 5.23 -23.62 -0.96
C VAL A 495 5.00 -22.36 -1.80
N VAL A 496 5.16 -22.47 -3.11
CA VAL A 496 4.92 -21.34 -4.01
C VAL A 496 3.45 -21.29 -4.42
N PRO A 497 2.73 -20.18 -4.15
CA PRO A 497 1.35 -20.04 -4.61
C PRO A 497 1.29 -19.76 -6.12
N VAL A 498 0.41 -20.47 -6.81
CA VAL A 498 -0.01 -20.18 -8.17
C VAL A 498 -1.42 -19.63 -8.11
N VAL A 499 -1.64 -18.43 -8.62
CA VAL A 499 -2.87 -17.67 -8.41
C VAL A 499 -3.72 -17.56 -9.67
N LEU A 500 -5.03 -17.69 -9.49
CA LEU A 500 -6.06 -17.45 -10.50
C LEU A 500 -7.08 -16.51 -9.89
N GLY A 501 -7.01 -15.24 -10.29
CA GLY A 501 -7.83 -14.15 -9.76
C GLY A 501 -7.69 -12.89 -10.63
N ARG A 502 -8.42 -11.83 -10.26
CA ARG A 502 -8.38 -10.53 -10.94
C ARG A 502 -7.75 -9.42 -10.06
N THR A 503 -7.16 -9.80 -8.93
CA THR A 503 -6.41 -8.89 -8.07
C THR A 503 -4.98 -8.74 -8.56
N ASN A 504 -4.39 -7.56 -8.39
CA ASN A 504 -2.95 -7.42 -8.45
C ASN A 504 -2.32 -7.88 -7.13
N TYR A 505 -1.86 -9.13 -7.09
CA TYR A 505 -1.28 -9.74 -5.89
C TYR A 505 0.03 -9.07 -5.44
N SER A 506 0.66 -8.25 -6.31
CA SER A 506 1.85 -7.47 -5.94
C SER A 506 1.59 -6.36 -4.92
N TYR A 507 0.33 -6.08 -4.62
CA TYR A 507 -0.02 -5.23 -3.47
C TYR A 507 0.24 -5.89 -2.11
N PHE A 508 0.38 -7.22 -2.06
CA PHE A 508 0.53 -7.96 -0.81
C PHE A 508 1.97 -8.44 -0.57
N ILE A 509 2.63 -8.96 -1.61
CA ILE A 509 4.02 -9.44 -1.57
C ILE A 509 4.71 -9.13 -2.90
N PRO A 510 6.05 -9.14 -2.99
CA PRO A 510 6.75 -8.97 -4.26
C PRO A 510 6.27 -9.95 -5.34
N SER A 511 6.20 -9.51 -6.60
CA SER A 511 5.79 -10.34 -7.75
C SER A 511 6.65 -11.59 -7.96
N SER A 512 7.88 -11.57 -7.45
CA SER A 512 8.75 -12.75 -7.43
C SER A 512 8.28 -13.84 -6.47
N GLY A 513 7.31 -13.57 -5.59
CA GLY A 513 6.86 -14.50 -4.54
C GLY A 513 5.71 -15.43 -4.92
N PHE A 514 5.13 -15.26 -6.11
CA PHE A 514 3.99 -16.04 -6.59
C PHE A 514 4.03 -16.19 -8.12
N ILE A 515 3.20 -17.07 -8.65
CA ILE A 515 3.05 -17.25 -10.10
C ILE A 515 1.60 -16.90 -10.47
N ASP A 516 1.43 -15.86 -11.28
CA ASP A 516 0.12 -15.45 -11.76
C ASP A 516 -0.21 -16.15 -13.08
N THR A 517 -1.33 -16.87 -13.11
CA THR A 517 -1.81 -17.56 -14.32
C THR A 517 -2.09 -16.59 -15.47
N ASN A 518 -2.40 -15.32 -15.21
CA ASN A 518 -2.63 -14.31 -16.23
C ASN A 518 -1.37 -13.95 -17.04
N GLN A 519 -0.17 -14.37 -16.59
CA GLN A 519 1.10 -14.16 -17.30
C GLN A 519 1.30 -15.13 -18.47
N PHE A 520 0.42 -16.14 -18.61
CA PHE A 520 0.57 -17.21 -19.59
C PHE A 520 -0.58 -17.21 -20.59
N SER A 521 -0.27 -17.22 -21.88
CA SER A 521 -1.26 -17.21 -22.95
C SER A 521 -1.93 -18.57 -23.18
N THR A 522 -1.29 -19.67 -22.78
CA THR A 522 -1.79 -21.04 -22.96
C THR A 522 -1.52 -21.92 -21.75
N MET A 523 -2.30 -22.99 -21.61
CA MET A 523 -2.11 -23.96 -20.53
C MET A 523 -0.73 -24.63 -20.60
N ILE A 524 -0.24 -24.89 -21.82
CA ILE A 524 1.08 -25.48 -22.08
C ILE A 524 2.21 -24.58 -21.55
N THR A 525 2.12 -23.27 -21.77
CA THR A 525 3.15 -22.32 -21.31
C THR A 525 3.21 -22.24 -19.78
N LEU A 526 2.05 -22.27 -19.10
CA LEU A 526 1.99 -22.34 -17.64
C LEU A 526 2.59 -23.66 -17.13
N ALA A 527 2.15 -24.80 -17.69
CA ALA A 527 2.63 -26.12 -17.32
C ALA A 527 4.14 -26.27 -17.47
N ARG A 528 4.69 -25.77 -18.59
CA ARG A 528 6.13 -25.75 -18.85
C ARG A 528 6.87 -24.93 -17.80
N HIS A 529 6.41 -23.71 -17.50
CA HIS A 529 7.05 -22.85 -16.51
C HIS A 529 7.06 -23.49 -15.11
N LEU A 530 5.95 -24.08 -14.68
CA LEU A 530 5.89 -24.81 -13.39
C LEU A 530 6.86 -25.99 -13.37
N ASN A 531 6.92 -26.76 -14.46
CA ASN A 531 7.82 -27.90 -14.56
C ASN A 531 9.30 -27.50 -14.59
N GLU A 532 9.68 -26.46 -15.33
CA GLU A 532 11.06 -25.95 -15.36
C GLU A 532 11.47 -25.33 -14.02
N SER A 533 10.56 -24.59 -13.37
CA SER A 533 10.82 -23.96 -12.08
C SER A 533 11.18 -24.96 -11.00
N ARG A 534 10.60 -26.17 -10.98
CA ARG A 534 10.95 -27.18 -9.96
C ARG A 534 12.31 -27.87 -10.19
N TYR A 535 12.83 -27.90 -11.42
CA TYR A 535 14.12 -28.56 -11.72
C TYR A 535 15.31 -27.67 -11.38
N ASN A 536 15.15 -26.36 -11.48
CA ASN A 536 16.18 -25.41 -11.11
C ASN A 536 16.00 -25.02 -9.63
N LYS A 537 16.79 -25.64 -8.73
CA LYS A 537 16.73 -25.39 -7.26
C LYS A 537 16.87 -23.90 -6.94
N GLU A 538 17.77 -23.19 -7.60
CA GLU A 538 18.02 -21.77 -7.37
C GLU A 538 16.83 -20.91 -7.81
N LYS A 539 16.27 -21.17 -9.00
CA LYS A 539 15.04 -20.53 -9.48
C LYS A 539 13.86 -20.80 -8.53
N TYR A 540 13.69 -22.04 -8.07
CA TYR A 540 12.62 -22.38 -7.14
C TYR A 540 12.78 -21.65 -5.80
N LEU A 541 14.00 -21.65 -5.24
CA LEU A 541 14.29 -20.95 -3.98
C LEU A 541 14.12 -19.44 -4.08
N SER A 542 14.32 -18.86 -5.27
CA SER A 542 14.13 -17.43 -5.48
C SER A 542 12.70 -16.93 -5.18
N TYR A 543 11.67 -17.80 -5.30
CA TYR A 543 10.29 -17.46 -4.95
C TYR A 543 10.10 -17.19 -3.44
N PHE A 544 11.04 -17.61 -2.61
CA PHE A 544 10.96 -17.44 -1.16
C PHE A 544 11.86 -16.31 -0.64
N SER A 545 12.66 -15.67 -1.51
CA SER A 545 13.64 -14.66 -1.11
C SER A 545 13.01 -13.50 -0.35
N TRP A 546 11.81 -13.06 -0.76
CA TRP A 546 11.09 -11.96 -0.11
C TRP A 546 10.78 -12.24 1.36
N LYS A 547 10.68 -13.51 1.79
CA LYS A 547 10.37 -13.85 3.19
C LYS A 547 11.46 -13.41 4.18
N LYS A 548 12.66 -13.07 3.72
CA LYS A 548 13.74 -12.52 4.55
C LYS A 548 13.42 -11.11 5.05
N ASP A 549 12.70 -10.36 4.23
CA ASP A 549 12.44 -8.94 4.45
C ASP A 549 11.02 -8.67 4.95
N TYR A 550 10.22 -9.72 5.18
CA TYR A 550 8.83 -9.61 5.60
C TYR A 550 8.54 -10.51 6.80
N VAL A 551 7.84 -9.96 7.78
CA VAL A 551 7.34 -10.70 8.94
C VAL A 551 5.86 -11.00 8.82
N TRP A 552 5.47 -12.14 9.36
CA TRP A 552 4.08 -12.53 9.57
C TRP A 552 3.71 -12.32 11.04
N GLY A 553 2.42 -12.14 11.35
CA GLY A 553 1.95 -12.18 12.74
C GLY A 553 1.48 -10.84 13.34
N LEU A 554 1.30 -9.80 12.53
CA LEU A 554 0.71 -8.52 12.99
C LEU A 554 -0.83 -8.52 12.92
N HIS A 555 -1.44 -9.70 12.80
CA HIS A 555 -2.88 -9.88 12.66
C HIS A 555 -3.71 -9.31 13.80
N ASN A 556 -3.15 -9.34 15.01
CA ASN A 556 -3.79 -8.83 16.22
C ASN A 556 -3.91 -7.29 16.24
N PHE A 557 -3.36 -6.58 15.25
CA PHE A 557 -3.36 -5.10 15.18
C PHE A 557 -4.31 -4.51 14.16
N PHE A 558 -4.87 -5.33 13.27
CA PHE A 558 -5.54 -4.87 12.05
C PHE A 558 -6.93 -5.50 11.90
N SER A 559 -7.72 -5.43 12.97
CA SER A 559 -9.16 -5.63 12.82
C SER A 559 -9.73 -4.51 11.95
N PRO A 560 -10.62 -4.79 10.97
CA PRO A 560 -11.30 -3.75 10.20
C PRO A 560 -12.13 -2.82 11.09
N PHE A 561 -12.52 -3.29 12.27
CA PHE A 561 -13.19 -2.45 13.27
C PHE A 561 -12.25 -1.42 13.92
N CYS A 562 -10.92 -1.63 13.91
CA CYS A 562 -9.95 -0.58 14.28
C CYS A 562 -10.03 0.60 13.31
N ASP A 563 -10.05 0.32 12.01
CA ASP A 563 -10.12 1.36 10.97
C ASP A 563 -11.49 2.05 10.97
N LEU A 564 -12.58 1.29 11.19
CA LEU A 564 -13.90 1.86 11.39
C LEU A 564 -13.92 2.83 12.58
N CYS A 565 -13.38 2.40 13.73
CA CYS A 565 -13.29 3.23 14.94
C CYS A 565 -12.54 4.54 14.66
N LEU A 566 -11.35 4.43 14.08
CA LEU A 566 -10.52 5.58 13.73
C LEU A 566 -11.26 6.55 12.81
N ARG A 567 -11.93 6.05 11.76
CA ARG A 567 -12.69 6.88 10.83
C ARG A 567 -13.89 7.58 11.47
N LEU A 568 -14.57 6.96 12.43
CA LEU A 568 -15.66 7.60 13.18
C LEU A 568 -15.20 8.83 13.97
N HIS A 569 -13.93 8.86 14.39
CA HIS A 569 -13.35 10.02 15.06
C HIS A 569 -12.92 11.13 14.11
N LEU A 570 -12.55 10.78 12.87
CA LEU A 570 -11.97 11.73 11.91
C LEU A 570 -13.00 12.30 10.92
N ASP A 571 -13.98 11.51 10.53
CA ASP A 571 -14.97 11.89 9.53
C ASP A 571 -16.32 12.22 10.17
N SER A 572 -16.59 13.52 10.27
CA SER A 572 -17.83 14.03 10.84
C SER A 572 -19.04 13.96 9.89
N LYS A 573 -18.88 13.74 8.57
CA LYS A 573 -19.98 13.81 7.60
C LYS A 573 -20.37 12.46 6.97
N PRO A 574 -21.62 12.00 7.11
CA PRO A 574 -22.10 10.82 6.40
C PRO A 574 -22.30 11.15 4.92
N ASN A 575 -21.53 10.52 4.04
CA ASN A 575 -21.82 10.51 2.61
C ASN A 575 -22.65 9.27 2.30
N VAL A 576 -23.82 9.45 1.69
CA VAL A 576 -24.71 8.33 1.32
C VAL A 576 -24.24 7.74 -0.01
N ILE A 577 -24.26 6.41 -0.11
CA ILE A 577 -23.96 5.72 -1.36
C ILE A 577 -25.25 5.62 -2.18
N ASP A 578 -25.30 6.38 -3.28
CA ASP A 578 -26.51 6.50 -4.11
C ASP A 578 -27.01 5.15 -4.63
N ASN A 579 -26.11 4.34 -5.20
CA ASN A 579 -26.46 3.04 -5.78
C ASN A 579 -25.43 1.97 -5.41
N ILE A 580 -25.66 1.31 -4.27
CA ILE A 580 -24.78 0.26 -3.75
C ILE A 580 -24.78 -0.98 -4.66
N HIS A 581 -25.89 -1.28 -5.34
CA HIS A 581 -25.97 -2.40 -6.27
C HIS A 581 -25.01 -2.20 -7.44
N LYS A 582 -25.10 -1.04 -8.11
CA LYS A 582 -24.22 -0.68 -9.22
C LYS A 582 -22.77 -0.69 -8.78
N TRP A 583 -22.46 -0.08 -7.63
CA TRP A 583 -21.09 -0.05 -7.11
C TRP A 583 -20.54 -1.46 -6.89
N TRP A 584 -21.35 -2.39 -6.37
CA TRP A 584 -20.91 -3.75 -6.04
C TRP A 584 -20.79 -4.70 -7.22
N PHE A 585 -21.72 -4.63 -8.19
CA PHE A 585 -21.84 -5.61 -9.27
C PHE A 585 -21.23 -5.14 -10.60
N ASP A 586 -21.36 -3.87 -10.97
CA ASP A 586 -21.02 -3.40 -12.31
C ASP A 586 -19.49 -3.48 -12.56
N ASN A 587 -19.11 -4.09 -13.69
CA ASN A 587 -17.72 -4.24 -14.16
C ASN A 587 -16.72 -4.84 -13.15
N THR A 588 -17.22 -5.41 -12.05
CA THR A 588 -16.40 -5.84 -10.91
C THR A 588 -15.82 -7.23 -11.14
N CYS A 589 -16.60 -8.14 -11.74
CA CYS A 589 -16.17 -9.52 -11.97
C CYS A 589 -16.05 -9.83 -13.46
N GLN A 590 -15.05 -10.63 -13.82
CA GLN A 590 -14.81 -11.10 -15.17
C GLN A 590 -15.43 -12.49 -15.37
N THR A 591 -15.98 -12.72 -16.57
CA THR A 591 -16.37 -14.07 -17.00
C THR A 591 -15.14 -14.93 -17.19
N ALA A 592 -15.08 -16.07 -16.50
CA ALA A 592 -13.94 -16.96 -16.62
C ALA A 592 -13.79 -17.59 -18.01
N GLN A 593 -12.57 -17.53 -18.51
CA GLN A 593 -12.10 -18.23 -19.70
C GLN A 593 -11.01 -19.22 -19.28
N VAL A 594 -11.07 -20.44 -19.81
CA VAL A 594 -10.00 -21.43 -19.62
C VAL A 594 -9.12 -21.33 -20.86
N PRO A 595 -7.81 -21.02 -20.71
CA PRO A 595 -6.90 -21.00 -21.84
C PRO A 595 -6.89 -22.34 -22.58
N PRO A 596 -6.73 -22.33 -23.91
CA PRO A 596 -6.66 -23.55 -24.70
C PRO A 596 -5.43 -24.41 -24.37
#